data_AF-A0A975GLZ3-F1
#
_entry.id   AF-A0A975GLZ3-F1
#
_cell.length_a   1.000
_cell.length_b   1.000
_cell.length_c   1.000
_cell.angle_alpha   90.00
_cell.angle_beta   90.00
_cell.angle_gamma   90.00
#
_symmetry.space_group_name_H-M   'P 1'
#
loop_
_entity.id
_entity.type
_entity.pdbx_description
1 polymer ?
#
loop_
_entity_poly.entity_id
_entity_poly.type
_entity_poly.pdbx_seq_one_letter_code
_entity_poly.pdbx_strand_id
1 'polypeptide(L)'
;MPPCVYKGIDLVSQSVEEARQSYPDLSFECANLTDITDKYDWVFLIAITASIPMPEVLIKKAWELSTKGMIVDFLDPCKDHRDYLNTFKMGACTDLFLEMGAQRIELYPTRNLWNVFVVHKAPFWL
;
A
#
# COMPACT_ATOMS: atom_id res chain seq x y z
N MET A 1 -15.31 -0.83 -8.87
CA MET A 1 -13.95 -1.38 -9.01
C MET A 1 -13.67 -1.59 -10.49
N PRO A 2 -12.54 -1.14 -11.05
CA PRO A 2 -12.20 -1.47 -12.43
C PRO A 2 -12.17 -3.00 -12.64
N PRO A 3 -12.47 -3.51 -13.85
CA PRO A 3 -12.53 -4.93 -14.12
C PRO A 3 -11.12 -5.55 -14.09
N CYS A 4 -10.74 -6.15 -12.97
CA CYS A 4 -9.52 -6.94 -12.81
C CYS A 4 -9.69 -8.02 -11.73
N VAL A 5 -8.70 -8.90 -11.60
CA VAL A 5 -8.69 -9.95 -10.57
C VAL A 5 -8.14 -9.36 -9.27
N TYR A 6 -8.98 -9.25 -8.25
CA TYR A 6 -8.59 -8.74 -6.94
C TYR A 6 -8.34 -9.88 -5.96
N LYS A 7 -7.27 -9.74 -5.17
CA LYS A 7 -7.02 -10.51 -3.96
C LYS A 7 -6.83 -9.54 -2.79
N GLY A 8 -7.76 -9.55 -1.84
CA GLY A 8 -7.61 -8.84 -0.58
C GLY A 8 -6.98 -9.74 0.48
N ILE A 9 -6.11 -9.18 1.32
CA ILE A 9 -5.56 -9.88 2.47
C ILE A 9 -5.67 -9.01 3.72
N ASP A 10 -5.87 -9.66 4.87
CA ASP A 10 -5.80 -9.02 6.19
C ASP A 10 -5.26 -10.02 7.21
N LEU A 11 -4.61 -9.54 8.27
CA LEU A 11 -4.20 -10.36 9.41
C LEU A 11 -5.39 -10.66 10.35
N VAL A 12 -6.43 -9.84 10.30
CA VAL A 12 -7.63 -9.95 11.12
C VAL A 12 -8.68 -10.76 10.37
N SER A 13 -8.92 -11.99 10.81
CA SER A 13 -9.88 -12.90 10.20
C SER A 13 -11.30 -12.33 10.12
N GLN A 14 -11.72 -11.52 11.10
CA GLN A 14 -13.02 -10.86 11.08
C GLN A 14 -13.15 -9.88 9.90
N SER A 15 -12.12 -9.07 9.63
CA SER A 15 -12.12 -8.14 8.49
C SER A 15 -12.18 -8.89 7.16
N VAL A 16 -11.54 -10.04 7.06
CA VAL A 16 -11.64 -10.93 5.88
C VAL A 16 -13.05 -11.48 5.71
N GLU A 17 -13.70 -11.91 6.78
CA GLU A 17 -15.07 -12.43 6.74
C GLU A 17 -16.08 -11.35 6.31
N GLU A 18 -15.99 -10.15 6.89
CA GLU A 18 -16.82 -9.00 6.51
C GLU A 18 -16.62 -8.61 5.04
N ALA A 19 -15.38 -8.66 4.55
CA ALA A 19 -15.06 -8.39 3.14
C ALA A 19 -15.65 -9.43 2.19
N ARG A 20 -15.59 -10.72 2.52
CA ARG A 20 -16.19 -11.80 1.72
C ARG A 20 -17.71 -11.68 1.63
N GLN A 21 -18.36 -11.29 2.72
CA GLN A 21 -19.81 -11.06 2.74
C GLN A 21 -20.20 -9.86 1.88
N SER A 22 -19.39 -8.80 1.90
CA SER A 22 -19.65 -7.57 1.14
C SER A 22 -19.33 -7.71 -0.35
N TYR A 23 -18.37 -8.56 -0.71
CA TYR A 23 -17.87 -8.72 -2.08
C TYR A 23 -17.67 -10.21 -2.43
N PRO A 24 -18.76 -10.98 -2.58
CA PRO A 24 -18.69 -12.45 -2.72
C PRO A 24 -17.99 -12.92 -4.00
N ASP A 25 -17.93 -12.08 -5.04
CA ASP A 25 -17.29 -12.40 -6.32
C ASP A 25 -15.77 -12.13 -6.33
N LEU A 26 -15.21 -11.62 -5.22
CA LEU A 26 -13.78 -11.32 -5.09
C LEU A 26 -13.07 -12.31 -4.14
N SER A 27 -11.75 -12.41 -4.28
CA SER A 27 -10.93 -13.29 -3.44
C SER A 27 -10.41 -12.53 -2.22
N PHE A 28 -10.61 -13.11 -1.03
CA PHE A 28 -10.02 -12.61 0.22
C PHE A 28 -9.39 -13.74 1.02
N GLU A 29 -8.28 -13.46 1.69
CA GLU A 29 -7.52 -14.43 2.47
C GLU A 29 -7.01 -13.81 3.78
N CYS A 30 -7.11 -14.55 4.88
CA CYS A 30 -6.49 -14.16 6.14
C CYS A 30 -5.00 -14.52 6.07
N ALA A 31 -4.13 -13.55 5.81
CA ALA A 31 -2.72 -13.77 5.53
C ALA A 31 -1.84 -12.58 5.90
N ASN A 32 -0.57 -12.87 6.18
CA ASN A 32 0.47 -11.84 6.30
C ASN A 32 1.08 -11.57 4.93
N LEU A 33 1.19 -10.29 4.55
CA LEU A 33 1.83 -9.89 3.29
C LEU A 33 3.26 -10.45 3.15
N THR A 34 4.00 -10.60 4.25
CA THR A 34 5.36 -11.14 4.23
C THR A 34 5.45 -12.56 3.70
N ASP A 35 4.37 -13.33 3.87
CA ASP A 35 4.30 -14.76 3.53
C ASP A 35 3.80 -14.98 2.08
N ILE A 36 3.27 -13.93 1.45
CA ILE A 36 2.83 -13.96 0.05
C ILE A 36 4.04 -14.05 -0.88
N THR A 37 3.96 -14.94 -1.86
CA THR A 37 5.03 -15.15 -2.86
C THR A 37 4.59 -14.86 -4.30
N ASP A 38 3.30 -14.91 -4.57
CA ASP A 38 2.71 -14.58 -5.87
C ASP A 38 3.01 -13.14 -6.30
N LYS A 39 3.21 -12.93 -7.61
CA LYS A 39 3.39 -11.60 -8.18
C LYS A 39 2.06 -11.01 -8.64
N TYR A 40 1.92 -9.71 -8.50
CA TYR A 40 0.74 -8.95 -8.91
C TYR A 40 1.15 -7.77 -9.78
N ASP A 41 0.27 -7.36 -10.70
CA ASP A 41 0.49 -6.14 -11.48
C ASP A 41 0.67 -4.93 -10.56
N TRP A 42 -0.25 -4.79 -9.61
CA TRP A 42 -0.28 -3.72 -8.63
C TRP A 42 -0.48 -4.27 -7.23
N VAL A 43 0.21 -3.69 -6.26
CA VAL A 43 0.02 -3.98 -4.83
C VAL A 43 -0.41 -2.71 -4.10
N PHE A 44 -1.39 -2.84 -3.20
CA PHE A 44 -2.00 -1.72 -2.51
C PHE A 44 -1.76 -1.87 -1.00
N LEU A 45 -1.20 -0.83 -0.37
CA LEU A 45 -1.02 -0.73 1.07
C LEU A 45 -1.78 0.51 1.57
N ILE A 46 -3.06 0.33 1.91
CA ILE A 46 -3.97 1.43 2.25
C ILE A 46 -4.36 1.33 3.73
N ALA A 47 -4.20 2.43 4.46
CA ALA A 47 -4.53 2.60 5.87
C ALA A 47 -3.81 1.64 6.85
N ILE A 48 -2.67 1.07 6.44
CA ILE A 48 -1.90 0.12 7.27
C ILE A 48 -0.54 0.64 7.76
N THR A 49 0.09 1.57 7.04
CA THR A 49 1.47 2.01 7.32
C THR A 49 1.58 2.75 8.66
N ALA A 50 0.49 3.35 9.11
CA ALA A 50 0.39 4.10 10.35
C ALA A 50 0.46 3.25 11.63
N SER A 51 0.05 1.97 11.56
CA SER A 51 -0.20 1.14 12.75
C SER A 51 0.77 -0.03 12.92
N ILE A 52 1.70 -0.21 11.98
CA ILE A 52 2.65 -1.32 11.97
C ILE A 52 4.04 -0.89 12.46
N PRO A 53 4.78 -1.71 13.21
CA PRO A 53 6.05 -1.30 13.81
C PRO A 53 7.20 -1.10 12.82
N MET A 54 7.16 -1.77 11.66
CA MET A 54 8.22 -1.72 10.63
C MET A 54 7.61 -1.55 9.23
N PRO A 55 7.02 -0.38 8.93
CA PRO A 55 6.32 -0.12 7.67
C PRO A 55 7.20 -0.32 6.44
N GLU A 56 8.48 0.00 6.53
CA GLU A 56 9.46 -0.16 5.45
C GLU A 56 9.61 -1.61 4.97
N VAL A 57 9.45 -2.60 5.86
CA VAL A 57 9.52 -4.02 5.51
C VAL A 57 8.32 -4.40 4.63
N LEU A 58 7.11 -3.96 5.00
CA LEU A 58 5.91 -4.21 4.20
C LEU A 58 5.96 -3.45 2.87
N ILE A 59 6.45 -2.22 2.86
CA ILE A 59 6.61 -1.43 1.64
C ILE A 59 7.56 -2.11 0.65
N LYS A 60 8.73 -2.58 1.13
CA LYS A 60 9.69 -3.32 0.30
C LYS A 60 9.10 -4.62 -0.21
N LYS A 61 8.40 -5.37 0.65
CA LYS A 61 7.71 -6.60 0.24
C LYS A 61 6.65 -6.34 -0.83
N ALA A 62 5.80 -5.33 -0.64
CA ALA A 62 4.79 -4.94 -1.62
C ALA A 62 5.42 -4.57 -2.96
N TRP A 63 6.50 -3.80 -2.91
CA TRP A 63 7.27 -3.48 -4.10
C TRP A 63 7.79 -4.74 -4.77
N GLU A 64 8.44 -5.66 -4.07
CA GLU A 64 8.90 -6.93 -4.64
C GLU A 64 7.78 -7.72 -5.31
N LEU A 65 6.61 -7.81 -4.68
CA LEU A 65 5.44 -8.54 -5.20
C LEU A 65 4.82 -7.85 -6.43
N SER A 66 4.96 -6.53 -6.57
CA SER A 66 4.44 -5.80 -7.73
C SER A 66 5.30 -5.98 -9.00
N THR A 67 4.67 -6.01 -10.17
CA THR A 67 5.36 -5.98 -11.47
C THR A 67 5.27 -4.61 -12.14
N LYS A 68 4.14 -3.89 -12.01
CA LYS A 68 3.94 -2.55 -12.58
C LYS A 68 4.14 -1.43 -11.57
N GLY A 69 3.72 -1.63 -10.33
CA GLY A 69 3.89 -0.62 -9.28
C GLY A 69 3.08 -0.90 -8.02
N MET A 70 3.06 0.07 -7.12
CA MET A 70 2.28 -0.01 -5.89
C MET A 70 1.57 1.30 -5.60
N ILE A 71 0.49 1.20 -4.83
CA ILE A 71 -0.21 2.34 -4.24
C ILE A 71 -0.08 2.23 -2.73
N VAL A 72 0.35 3.29 -2.09
CA VAL A 72 0.57 3.32 -0.63
C VAL A 72 0.18 4.67 -0.08
N ASP A 73 -0.46 4.68 1.08
CA ASP A 73 -0.77 5.90 1.81
C ASP A 73 0.10 6.05 3.07
N PHE A 74 0.29 7.32 3.46
CA PHE A 74 1.00 7.68 4.67
C PHE A 74 0.27 8.78 5.41
N LEU A 75 0.32 8.73 6.74
CA LEU A 75 -0.10 9.84 7.59
C LEU A 75 0.91 10.98 7.49
N ASP A 76 0.37 12.18 7.28
CA ASP A 76 1.12 13.42 7.19
C ASP A 76 1.37 14.00 8.59
N PRO A 77 2.63 14.17 9.03
CA PRO A 77 2.95 14.76 10.33
C PRO A 77 2.50 16.22 10.45
N CYS A 78 2.22 16.91 9.34
CA CYS A 78 1.69 18.27 9.36
C CYS A 78 0.16 18.31 9.58
N LYS A 79 -0.53 17.17 9.44
CA LYS A 79 -1.99 17.06 9.59
C LYS A 79 -2.38 16.26 10.82
N ASP A 80 -1.58 15.27 11.21
CA ASP A 80 -1.81 14.43 12.37
C ASP A 80 -0.87 14.77 13.52
N HIS A 81 -1.44 15.03 14.70
CA HIS A 81 -0.72 15.40 15.92
C HIS A 81 -0.77 14.30 16.99
N ARG A 82 -1.17 13.09 16.62
CA ARG A 82 -1.24 11.93 17.51
C ARG A 82 0.10 11.21 17.55
N ASP A 83 0.62 11.00 18.76
CA ASP A 83 1.96 10.42 18.95
C ASP A 83 1.99 8.87 18.93
N TYR A 84 0.84 8.22 18.79
CA TYR A 84 0.73 6.75 18.82
C TYR A 84 0.69 6.10 17.43
N LEU A 85 0.73 6.90 16.35
CA LEU A 85 0.74 6.41 14.98
C LEU A 85 2.03 6.84 14.27
N ASN A 86 2.49 6.02 13.34
CA ASN A 86 3.59 6.40 12.48
C ASN A 86 3.15 7.53 11.54
N THR A 87 3.93 8.59 11.49
CA THR A 87 3.79 9.68 10.52
C THR A 87 5.03 9.74 9.64
N PHE A 88 4.88 10.20 8.40
CA PHE A 88 5.95 10.14 7.42
C PHE A 88 6.12 11.48 6.72
N LYS A 89 7.35 12.00 6.68
CA LYS A 89 7.66 13.17 5.88
C LYS A 89 7.67 12.78 4.40
N MET A 90 6.91 13.51 3.58
CA MET A 90 6.74 13.18 2.15
C MET A 90 8.05 13.09 1.37
N GLY A 91 9.04 13.94 1.71
CA GLY A 91 10.38 13.87 1.11
C GLY A 91 11.06 12.52 1.38
N ALA A 92 11.04 12.05 2.62
CA ALA A 92 11.63 10.77 3.00
C ALA A 92 10.91 9.57 2.33
N CYS A 93 9.58 9.63 2.17
CA CYS A 93 8.85 8.62 1.38
C CYS A 93 9.31 8.62 -0.08
N THR A 94 9.49 9.80 -0.67
CA THR A 94 9.95 9.96 -2.05
C THR A 94 11.36 9.37 -2.21
N ASP A 95 12.27 9.72 -1.31
CA ASP A 95 13.65 9.21 -1.31
C ASP A 95 13.69 7.68 -1.22
N LEU A 96 12.90 7.08 -0.31
CA LEU A 96 12.75 5.63 -0.19
C LEU A 96 12.32 4.98 -1.52
N PHE A 97 11.32 5.55 -2.21
CA PHE A 97 10.87 4.99 -3.48
C PHE A 97 11.91 5.12 -4.59
N LEU A 98 12.66 6.22 -4.63
CA LEU A 98 13.77 6.38 -5.57
C LEU A 98 14.87 5.36 -5.32
N GLU A 99 15.23 5.10 -4.06
CA GLU A 99 16.19 4.06 -3.67
C GLU A 99 15.73 2.65 -4.09
N MET A 100 14.42 2.40 -4.06
CA MET A 100 13.82 1.15 -4.50
C MET A 100 13.76 1.00 -6.04
N GLY A 101 14.21 2.02 -6.78
CA GLY A 101 14.25 2.03 -8.24
C GLY A 101 12.96 2.50 -8.90
N ALA A 102 12.10 3.24 -8.18
CA ALA A 102 10.90 3.81 -8.77
C ALA A 102 11.24 4.73 -9.95
N GLN A 103 10.49 4.57 -11.04
CA GLN A 103 10.67 5.34 -12.27
C GLN A 103 9.77 6.56 -12.34
N ARG A 104 8.61 6.51 -11.66
CA ARG A 104 7.67 7.62 -11.50
C ARG A 104 7.00 7.52 -10.14
N ILE A 105 6.85 8.67 -9.50
CA ILE A 105 6.19 8.82 -8.20
C ILE A 105 5.16 9.93 -8.37
N GLU A 106 3.89 9.61 -8.15
CA GLU A 106 2.79 10.58 -8.14
C GLU A 106 2.27 10.73 -6.72
N LEU A 107 2.26 11.96 -6.23
CA LEU A 107 1.74 12.30 -4.91
C LEU A 107 0.36 12.94 -5.06
N TYR A 108 -0.63 12.33 -4.42
CA TYR A 108 -2.00 12.84 -4.32
C TYR A 108 -2.27 13.22 -2.86
N PRO A 109 -2.08 14.50 -2.50
CA PRO A 109 -2.45 14.97 -1.18
C PRO A 109 -3.96 14.92 -1.03
N THR A 110 -4.44 14.36 0.07
CA THR A 110 -5.87 14.37 0.38
C THR A 110 -6.21 15.49 1.36
N ARG A 111 -7.51 15.80 1.49
CA ARG A 111 -8.02 16.75 2.50
C ARG A 111 -7.95 16.21 3.93
N ASN A 112 -7.84 14.90 4.10
CA ASN A 112 -7.72 14.28 5.42
C ASN A 112 -6.24 14.08 5.80
N LEU A 113 -5.98 13.30 6.84
CA LEU A 113 -4.64 13.08 7.39
C LEU A 113 -3.68 12.33 6.45
N TRP A 114 -4.19 11.72 5.39
CA TRP A 114 -3.44 10.84 4.51
C TRP A 114 -2.95 11.56 3.25
N ASN A 115 -1.79 11.12 2.76
CA ASN A 115 -1.32 11.40 1.41
C ASN A 115 -1.13 10.07 0.69
N VAL A 116 -1.61 9.98 -0.55
CA VAL A 116 -1.55 8.75 -1.36
C VAL A 116 -0.40 8.89 -2.37
N PHE A 117 0.45 7.88 -2.44
CA PHE A 117 1.49 7.74 -3.45
C PHE A 117 1.11 6.65 -4.44
N VAL A 118 1.29 6.94 -5.72
CA VAL A 118 1.28 5.95 -6.80
C VAL A 118 2.70 5.86 -7.34
N VAL A 119 3.30 4.67 -7.20
CA VAL A 119 4.73 4.43 -7.44
C VAL A 119 4.89 3.40 -8.55
N HIS A 120 5.61 3.74 -9.62
CA HIS A 120 5.72 2.92 -10.83
C HIS A 120 7.11 2.29 -10.99
N LYS A 121 7.15 1.01 -11.39
CA LYS A 121 8.38 0.25 -11.71
C LYS A 121 8.89 0.45 -13.13
N ALA A 122 8.00 0.66 -14.09
CA ALA A 122 8.35 0.82 -15.49
C ALA A 122 7.89 2.18 -16.01
N PRO A 123 8.65 2.83 -16.91
CA PRO A 123 8.12 3.97 -17.64
C PRO A 123 7.01 3.50 -18.60
N PHE A 124 5.94 4.30 -18.73
CA PHE A 124 4.85 4.09 -19.69
C PHE A 124 5.34 4.35 -21.13
N TRP A 125 6.30 3.57 -21.62
CA TRP A 125 6.56 3.50 -23.05
C TRP A 125 5.94 2.21 -23.54
N LEU A 126 4.80 2.39 -24.22
CA LEU A 126 4.11 1.41 -25.06
C LEU A 126 5.04 0.90 -26.17
#